data_AF-A0A6I1QVV4-F1
#
_entry.id   AF-A0A6I1QVV4-F1
#
_cell.length_a   1.000
_cell.length_b   1.000
_cell.length_c   1.000
_cell.angle_alpha   90.00
_cell.angle_beta   90.00
_cell.angle_gamma   90.00
#
_symmetry.space_group_name_H-M   'P 1'
#
loop_
_entity.id
_entity.type
_entity.pdbx_description
1 polymer ?
#
loop_
_entity_poly.entity_id
_entity_poly.type
_entity_poly.pdbx_seq_one_letter_code
_entity_poly.pdbx_strand_id
1 'polypeptide(L)'
;MPMDALQATLWVYAAALRRSWKCLLKNWVVSCAPWAYATLLSIVATVVVSLGILGGLLLGLASQACISSGLYLIKNIVDSGRADFNDFIKGFTVYFWELLRIAFILWIPMRLLAMVLASVPNGGLILTLIQIAVYILLNPVPELIYQTRSSGLELISDSYNFIVENWLEWLLPNFIITLAGYSILQILSVITTGLPGLLQLFVLAVGMGLCLTYFMIFRGFLFAELYGTTRRSRAYRYKAQK
;
A
#
# COMPACT_ATOMS: atom_id res chain seq x y z
N MET A 1 -27.73 6.54 18.37
CA MET A 1 -26.34 7.05 18.37
C MET A 1 -25.31 6.07 17.78
N PRO A 2 -25.22 4.77 18.19
CA PRO A 2 -24.25 3.84 17.56
C PRO A 2 -24.63 3.43 16.13
N MET A 3 -25.93 3.31 15.84
CA MET A 3 -26.43 2.94 14.50
C MET A 3 -26.06 3.99 13.43
N ASP A 4 -26.14 5.28 13.75
CA ASP A 4 -25.79 6.37 12.84
C ASP A 4 -24.30 6.38 12.50
N ALA A 5 -23.44 6.04 13.47
CA ALA A 5 -22.00 5.98 13.27
C ALA A 5 -21.60 4.79 12.38
N LEU A 6 -22.20 3.62 12.61
CA LEU A 6 -21.99 2.44 11.76
C LEU A 6 -22.43 2.70 10.32
N GLN A 7 -23.63 3.26 10.12
CA GLN A 7 -24.14 3.60 8.80
C GLN A 7 -23.26 4.62 8.08
N ALA A 8 -22.78 5.65 8.79
CA ALA A 8 -21.84 6.61 8.24
C ALA A 8 -20.53 5.96 7.80
N THR A 9 -19.96 5.05 8.60
CA THR A 9 -18.74 4.31 8.24
C THR A 9 -18.95 3.41 7.02
N LEU A 10 -20.07 2.67 6.97
CA LEU A 10 -20.42 1.84 5.81
C LEU A 10 -20.64 2.68 4.55
N TRP A 11 -21.23 3.87 4.70
CA TRP A 11 -21.38 4.82 3.60
C TRP A 11 -20.02 5.29 3.07
N VAL A 12 -19.06 5.63 3.95
CA VAL A 12 -17.68 5.97 3.56
C VAL A 12 -17.03 4.81 2.79
N TYR A 13 -17.16 3.58 3.27
CA TYR A 13 -16.61 2.41 2.57
C TYR A 13 -17.23 2.22 1.20
N ALA A 14 -18.55 2.29 1.10
CA ALA A 14 -19.27 2.15 -0.16
C ALA A 14 -18.87 3.26 -1.16
N ALA A 15 -18.72 4.50 -0.68
CA ALA A 15 -18.26 5.61 -1.48
C ALA A 15 -16.83 5.39 -2.00
N ALA A 16 -15.91 4.99 -1.13
CA ALA A 16 -14.53 4.67 -1.50
C ALA A 16 -14.46 3.51 -2.50
N LEU A 17 -15.19 2.41 -2.29
CA LEU A 17 -15.26 1.27 -3.21
C LEU A 17 -15.76 1.70 -4.60
N ARG A 18 -16.88 2.43 -4.66
CA ARG A 18 -17.46 2.89 -5.94
C ARG A 18 -16.53 3.84 -6.69
N ARG A 19 -15.89 4.78 -5.99
CA ARG A 19 -14.93 5.71 -6.59
C ARG A 19 -13.71 4.97 -7.13
N SER A 20 -13.20 4.01 -6.35
CA SER A 20 -12.05 3.18 -6.73
C SER A 20 -12.32 2.37 -7.98
N TRP A 21 -13.50 1.74 -8.05
CA TRP A 21 -13.91 0.96 -9.21
C TRP A 21 -14.00 1.81 -10.48
N LYS A 22 -14.65 2.98 -10.39
CA LYS A 22 -14.73 3.93 -11.52
C LYS A 22 -13.35 4.39 -11.99
N CYS A 23 -12.45 4.68 -11.05
CA CYS A 23 -11.11 5.14 -11.38
C CYS A 23 -10.23 4.03 -11.97
N LEU A 24 -10.36 2.80 -11.47
CA LEU A 24 -9.65 1.63 -12.00
C LEU A 24 -10.03 1.40 -13.47
N LEU A 25 -11.34 1.36 -13.79
CA LEU A 25 -11.80 1.14 -15.16
C LEU A 25 -11.27 2.20 -16.13
N LYS A 26 -11.17 3.45 -15.67
CA LYS A 26 -10.66 4.57 -16.46
C LYS A 26 -9.14 4.52 -16.64
N ASN A 27 -8.40 3.93 -15.69
CA ASN A 27 -6.95 3.92 -15.64
C ASN A 27 -6.37 2.49 -15.63
N TRP A 28 -7.03 1.55 -16.31
CA TRP A 28 -6.68 0.13 -16.27
C TRP A 28 -5.23 -0.14 -16.73
N VAL A 29 -4.67 0.72 -17.58
CA VAL A 29 -3.26 0.66 -18.04
C VAL A 29 -2.29 0.75 -16.87
N VAL A 30 -2.64 1.47 -15.79
CA VAL A 30 -1.81 1.56 -14.58
C VAL A 30 -1.66 0.20 -13.89
N SER A 31 -2.59 -0.73 -14.11
CA SER A 31 -2.47 -2.10 -13.60
C SER A 31 -1.38 -2.93 -14.24
N CYS A 32 -0.76 -2.45 -15.32
CA CYS A 32 0.46 -3.03 -15.87
C CYS A 32 1.73 -2.59 -15.09
N ALA A 33 1.67 -1.50 -14.33
CA ALA A 33 2.82 -0.95 -13.62
C ALA A 33 3.44 -1.92 -12.59
N PRO A 34 2.67 -2.63 -11.74
CA PRO A 34 3.23 -3.65 -10.83
C PRO A 34 4.04 -4.71 -11.55
N TRP A 35 3.61 -5.08 -12.76
CA TRP A 35 4.31 -6.06 -13.58
C TRP A 35 5.61 -5.50 -14.16
N ALA A 36 5.58 -4.25 -14.65
CA ALA A 36 6.78 -3.54 -15.08
C ALA A 36 7.80 -3.37 -13.93
N TYR A 37 7.34 -3.12 -12.71
CA TYR A 37 8.21 -3.06 -11.53
C TYR A 37 8.79 -4.43 -11.18
N ALA A 38 7.97 -5.49 -11.22
CA ALA A 38 8.44 -6.84 -10.93
C ALA A 38 9.50 -7.30 -11.93
N THR A 39 9.34 -7.04 -13.23
CA THR A 39 10.34 -7.36 -14.25
C THR A 39 11.60 -6.54 -14.09
N LEU A 40 11.48 -5.23 -13.87
CA LEU A 40 12.63 -4.35 -13.60
C LEU A 40 13.43 -4.81 -12.37
N LEU A 41 12.75 -5.09 -11.25
CA LEU A 41 13.40 -5.56 -10.03
C LEU A 41 14.03 -6.94 -10.20
N SER A 42 13.43 -7.82 -11.00
CA SER A 42 14.01 -9.14 -11.31
C SER A 42 15.31 -9.00 -12.11
N ILE A 43 15.34 -8.09 -13.10
CA ILE A 43 16.55 -7.79 -13.89
C ILE A 43 17.62 -7.17 -13.00
N VAL A 44 17.26 -6.20 -12.14
CA VAL A 44 18.22 -5.60 -11.20
C VAL A 44 18.77 -6.68 -10.27
N ALA A 45 17.92 -7.55 -9.72
CA ALA A 45 18.34 -8.61 -8.82
C ALA A 45 19.35 -9.58 -9.46
N THR A 46 19.15 -9.99 -10.72
CA THR A 46 20.08 -10.90 -11.41
C THR A 46 21.43 -10.27 -11.70
N VAL A 47 21.46 -8.98 -12.07
CA VAL A 47 22.70 -8.24 -12.33
C VAL A 47 23.51 -8.04 -11.04
N VAL A 48 22.79 -7.83 -9.93
CA VAL A 48 23.35 -7.32 -8.70
C VAL A 48 23.65 -8.42 -7.66
N VAL A 49 23.17 -9.65 -7.90
CA VAL A 49 23.34 -10.81 -6.99
C VAL A 49 24.79 -11.10 -6.62
N SER A 50 25.73 -10.87 -7.55
CA SER A 50 27.16 -11.14 -7.37
C SER A 50 27.87 -10.13 -6.46
N LEU A 51 27.23 -9.00 -6.15
CA LEU A 51 27.81 -7.88 -5.39
C LEU A 51 27.61 -8.00 -3.86
N GLY A 52 26.98 -9.08 -3.39
CA GLY A 52 26.77 -9.33 -1.96
C GLY A 52 25.99 -8.20 -1.27
N ILE A 53 26.56 -7.60 -0.22
CA ILE A 53 25.90 -6.54 0.58
C ILE A 53 25.60 -5.29 -0.26
N LEU A 54 26.56 -4.86 -1.10
CA LEU A 54 26.34 -3.75 -2.04
C LEU A 54 25.18 -4.05 -2.97
N GLY A 55 25.01 -5.33 -3.31
CA GLY A 55 23.91 -5.74 -4.14
C GLY A 55 22.54 -5.62 -3.47
N GLY A 56 22.45 -5.99 -2.20
CA GLY A 56 21.25 -5.76 -1.41
C GLY A 56 20.87 -4.28 -1.31
N LEU A 57 21.87 -3.39 -1.18
CA LEU A 57 21.64 -1.94 -1.15
C LEU A 57 21.09 -1.42 -2.48
N LEU A 58 21.71 -1.79 -3.61
CA LEU A 58 21.26 -1.36 -4.94
C LEU A 58 19.84 -1.86 -5.25
N LEU A 59 19.52 -3.11 -4.92
CA LEU A 59 18.17 -3.65 -5.06
C LEU A 59 17.17 -2.91 -4.16
N GLY A 60 17.58 -2.54 -2.95
CA GLY A 60 16.79 -1.71 -2.03
C GLY A 60 16.48 -0.33 -2.62
N LEU A 61 17.48 0.36 -3.19
CA LEU A 61 17.28 1.64 -3.88
C LEU A 61 16.32 1.50 -5.06
N ALA A 62 16.51 0.49 -5.91
CA ALA A 62 15.61 0.23 -7.04
C ALA A 62 14.17 -0.05 -6.57
N SER A 63 14.01 -0.81 -5.49
CA SER A 63 12.70 -1.07 -4.87
C SER A 63 12.03 0.22 -4.39
N GLN A 64 12.76 1.11 -3.71
CA GLN A 64 12.22 2.40 -3.27
C GLN A 64 11.82 3.29 -4.45
N ALA A 65 12.57 3.27 -5.56
CA ALA A 65 12.21 4.00 -6.76
C ALA A 65 10.92 3.45 -7.41
N CYS A 66 10.74 2.13 -7.47
CA CYS A 66 9.50 1.50 -7.93
C CYS A 66 8.31 1.86 -7.04
N ILE A 67 8.48 1.82 -5.71
CA ILE A 67 7.45 2.22 -4.75
C ILE A 67 7.09 3.70 -4.95
N SER A 68 8.09 4.58 -5.10
CA SER A 68 7.88 6.00 -5.39
C SER A 68 6.99 6.21 -6.62
N SER A 69 7.29 5.50 -7.71
CA SER A 69 6.49 5.57 -8.92
C SER A 69 5.06 5.06 -8.71
N GLY A 70 4.91 3.94 -8.01
CA GLY A 70 3.60 3.41 -7.62
C GLY A 70 2.77 4.44 -6.83
N LEU A 71 3.34 5.07 -5.81
CA LEU A 71 2.64 6.09 -5.01
C LEU A 71 2.26 7.31 -5.84
N TYR A 72 3.14 7.76 -6.73
CA TYR A 72 2.85 8.91 -7.59
C TYR A 72 1.70 8.65 -8.58
N LEU A 73 1.62 7.44 -9.15
CA LEU A 73 0.50 7.05 -10.00
C LEU A 73 -0.81 7.02 -9.20
N ILE A 74 -0.80 6.43 -8.01
CA ILE A 74 -1.99 6.36 -7.16
C ILE A 74 -2.43 7.76 -6.74
N LYS A 75 -1.49 8.63 -6.37
CA LYS A 75 -1.76 10.04 -6.06
C LYS A 75 -2.50 10.73 -7.20
N ASN A 76 -1.98 10.64 -8.43
CA ASN A 76 -2.61 11.30 -9.59
C ASN A 76 -4.01 10.74 -9.86
N ILE A 77 -4.23 9.44 -9.66
CA ILE A 77 -5.57 8.83 -9.77
C ILE A 77 -6.51 9.35 -8.68
N VAL A 78 -6.05 9.46 -7.43
CA VAL A 78 -6.87 9.93 -6.31
C VAL A 78 -7.21 11.42 -6.47
N ASP A 79 -6.25 12.26 -6.86
CA ASP A 79 -6.41 13.71 -6.95
C ASP A 79 -7.14 14.14 -8.23
N SER A 80 -6.79 13.57 -9.38
CA SER A 80 -7.25 14.02 -10.70
C SER A 80 -8.12 13.00 -11.44
N GLY A 81 -8.23 11.77 -10.92
CA GLY A 81 -8.98 10.69 -11.55
C GLY A 81 -8.34 10.15 -12.83
N ARG A 82 -7.08 10.52 -13.14
CA ARG A 82 -6.31 10.06 -14.30
C ARG A 82 -4.83 9.89 -13.93
N ALA A 83 -4.15 8.94 -14.58
CA ALA A 83 -2.70 8.85 -14.55
C ALA A 83 -2.19 8.45 -15.94
N ASP A 84 -1.12 9.11 -16.38
CA ASP A 84 -0.55 8.92 -17.71
C ASP A 84 0.83 8.24 -17.64
N PHE A 85 1.33 7.79 -18.80
CA PHE A 85 2.66 7.16 -18.88
C PHE A 85 3.80 8.10 -18.46
N ASN A 86 3.65 9.41 -18.67
CA ASN A 86 4.62 10.40 -18.19
C ASN A 86 4.73 10.39 -16.66
N ASP A 87 3.62 10.10 -15.97
CA ASP A 87 3.59 10.02 -14.52
C ASP A 87 4.35 8.79 -14.02
N PHE A 88 4.27 7.68 -14.76
CA PHE A 88 5.05 6.47 -14.46
C PHE A 88 6.56 6.77 -14.52
N ILE A 89 7.04 7.48 -15.54
CA ILE A 89 8.48 7.78 -15.64
C ILE A 89 8.92 8.80 -14.57
N LYS A 90 8.16 9.88 -14.39
CA LYS A 90 8.51 10.90 -13.39
C LYS A 90 8.44 10.37 -11.96
N GLY A 91 7.49 9.47 -11.71
CA GLY A 91 7.17 8.93 -10.40
C GLY A 91 8.34 8.27 -9.68
N PHE A 92 9.33 7.73 -10.40
CA PHE A 92 10.49 7.07 -9.79
C PHE A 92 11.31 7.95 -8.83
N THR A 93 11.25 9.28 -8.99
CA THR A 93 12.06 10.23 -8.21
C THR A 93 11.28 11.07 -7.22
N VAL A 94 9.95 11.18 -7.38
CA VAL A 94 9.10 12.14 -6.63
C VAL A 94 9.13 11.90 -5.12
N TYR A 95 8.92 10.65 -4.69
CA TYR A 95 8.87 10.25 -3.29
C TYR A 95 10.10 9.44 -2.86
N PHE A 96 11.07 9.29 -3.76
CA PHE A 96 12.26 8.47 -3.56
C PHE A 96 13.01 8.82 -2.28
N TRP A 97 13.30 10.11 -2.07
CA TRP A 97 14.04 10.56 -0.89
C TRP A 97 13.27 10.37 0.41
N GLU A 98 11.95 10.53 0.37
CA GLU A 98 11.10 10.38 1.55
C GLU A 98 11.03 8.91 1.98
N LEU A 99 10.81 8.02 1.01
CA LEU A 99 10.83 6.58 1.22
C LEU A 99 12.19 6.09 1.74
N LEU A 100 13.29 6.61 1.20
CA LEU A 100 14.62 6.28 1.69
C LEU A 100 14.82 6.71 3.13
N ARG A 101 14.45 7.95 3.50
CA ARG A 101 14.58 8.44 4.88
C ARG A 101 13.86 7.52 5.86
N ILE A 102 12.60 7.17 5.57
CA ILE A 102 11.81 6.27 6.43
C ILE A 102 12.44 4.88 6.50
N ALA A 103 12.86 4.33 5.36
CA ALA A 103 13.54 3.05 5.31
C ALA A 103 14.80 3.04 6.19
N PHE A 104 15.65 4.08 6.10
CA PHE A 104 16.85 4.19 6.93
C PHE A 104 16.54 4.36 8.42
N ILE A 105 15.56 5.20 8.77
CA ILE A 105 15.13 5.42 10.16
C ILE A 105 14.69 4.10 10.81
N LEU A 106 14.03 3.22 10.08
CA LEU A 106 13.52 1.95 10.61
C LEU A 106 14.52 0.81 10.51
N TRP A 107 15.35 0.81 9.45
CA TRP A 107 16.26 -0.29 9.17
C TRP A 107 17.35 -0.40 10.23
N ILE A 108 17.96 0.71 10.66
CA ILE A 108 19.06 0.69 11.64
C ILE A 108 18.59 0.14 13.00
N PRO A 109 17.52 0.68 13.64
CA PRO A 109 17.03 0.16 14.91
C PRO A 109 16.57 -1.29 14.80
N MET A 110 15.88 -1.67 13.72
CA MET A 110 15.42 -3.06 13.55
C MET A 110 16.58 -4.03 13.37
N ARG A 111 17.69 -3.60 12.77
CA ARG A 111 18.88 -4.46 12.65
C ARG A 111 19.63 -4.61 13.96
N LEU A 112 19.77 -3.53 14.73
CA LEU A 112 20.34 -3.59 16.08
C LEU A 112 19.48 -4.46 17.00
N LEU A 113 18.15 -4.28 16.97
CA LEU A 113 17.20 -5.07 17.73
C LEU A 113 17.31 -6.56 17.39
N ALA A 114 17.42 -6.91 16.10
CA ALA A 114 17.61 -8.28 15.68
C ALA A 114 18.91 -8.90 16.20
N MET A 115 20.01 -8.13 16.23
CA MET A 115 21.29 -8.59 16.80
C MET A 115 21.19 -8.83 18.30
N VAL A 116 20.59 -7.90 19.05
CA VAL A 116 20.42 -8.00 20.51
C VAL A 116 19.51 -9.17 20.88
N LEU A 117 18.39 -9.34 20.16
CA LEU A 117 17.44 -10.42 20.43
C LEU A 117 17.94 -11.79 19.96
N ALA A 118 18.97 -11.88 19.11
CA ALA A 118 19.50 -13.16 18.64
C ALA A 118 20.04 -14.04 19.79
N SER A 119 20.55 -13.44 20.86
CA SER A 119 21.07 -14.15 22.04
C SER A 119 20.04 -14.36 23.16
N VAL A 120 18.80 -13.90 22.99
CA VAL A 120 17.75 -13.94 24.02
C VAL A 120 16.86 -15.17 23.80
N PRO A 121 16.53 -15.96 24.84
CA PRO A 121 15.51 -17.01 24.73
C PRO A 121 14.19 -16.43 24.20
N ASN A 122 13.60 -17.04 23.18
CA ASN A 122 12.42 -16.54 22.45
C ASN A 122 12.60 -15.18 21.75
N GLY A 123 13.82 -14.68 21.58
CA GLY A 123 14.07 -13.38 20.94
C GLY A 123 13.54 -13.28 19.50
N GLY A 124 13.51 -14.39 18.75
CA GLY A 124 12.88 -14.43 17.42
C GLY A 124 11.37 -14.19 17.43
N LEU A 125 10.65 -14.70 18.44
CA LEU A 125 9.21 -14.42 18.60
C LEU A 125 8.97 -12.96 18.97
N ILE A 126 9.77 -12.42 19.89
CA ILE A 126 9.70 -11.01 20.29
C ILE A 126 9.95 -10.09 19.09
N LEU A 127 10.97 -10.39 18.27
CA LEU A 127 11.27 -9.62 17.06
C LEU A 127 10.11 -9.66 16.07
N THR A 128 9.50 -10.84 15.87
CA THR A 128 8.33 -10.99 14.98
C THR A 128 7.14 -10.16 15.47
N LEU A 129 6.86 -10.16 16.78
CA LEU A 129 5.78 -9.34 17.36
C LEU A 129 6.03 -7.84 17.17
N ILE A 130 7.28 -7.39 17.34
CA ILE A 130 7.66 -6.00 17.10
C ILE A 130 7.51 -5.65 15.61
N GLN A 131 7.91 -6.53 14.70
CA GLN A 131 7.71 -6.34 13.26
C GLN A 131 6.24 -6.22 12.88
N ILE A 132 5.36 -7.04 13.47
CA ILE A 132 3.92 -6.94 13.27
C ILE A 132 3.39 -5.60 13.79
N ALA A 133 3.80 -5.18 14.99
CA ALA A 133 3.40 -3.90 15.57
C ALA A 133 3.84 -2.73 14.67
N VAL A 134 5.10 -2.73 14.21
CA VAL A 134 5.64 -1.72 13.30
C VAL A 134 4.89 -1.73 11.96
N TYR A 135 4.58 -2.91 11.40
CA TYR A 135 3.79 -3.02 10.18
C TYR A 135 2.39 -2.43 10.31
N ILE A 136 1.71 -2.68 11.44
CA ILE A 136 0.38 -2.10 11.72
C ILE A 136 0.47 -0.59 11.84
N LEU A 137 1.43 -0.09 12.64
CA LEU A 137 1.61 1.33 12.91
C LEU A 137 1.97 2.12 11.65
N LEU A 138 2.81 1.55 10.78
CA LEU A 138 3.26 2.18 9.55
C LEU A 138 2.40 1.83 8.34
N ASN A 139 1.32 1.08 8.53
CA ASN A 139 0.45 0.70 7.42
C ASN A 139 -0.09 1.90 6.62
N PRO A 140 -0.48 3.05 7.23
CA PRO A 140 -0.94 4.26 6.54
C PRO A 140 0.18 5.13 5.94
N VAL A 141 1.46 4.84 6.20
CA VAL A 141 2.61 5.64 5.71
C VAL A 141 2.56 5.89 4.20
N PRO A 142 2.28 4.88 3.34
CA PRO A 142 2.21 5.10 1.91
C PRO A 142 1.22 6.21 1.53
N GLU A 143 0.06 6.27 2.19
CA GLU A 143 -0.96 7.29 1.95
C GLU A 143 -0.57 8.65 2.50
N LEU A 144 0.05 8.70 3.68
CA LEU A 144 0.59 9.94 4.25
C LEU A 144 1.61 10.59 3.30
N ILE A 145 2.53 9.81 2.74
CA ILE A 145 3.60 10.32 1.86
C ILE A 145 3.07 11.16 0.70
N TYR A 146 1.95 10.77 0.07
CA TYR A 146 1.44 11.47 -1.10
C TYR A 146 0.24 12.38 -0.84
N GLN A 147 -0.51 12.17 0.25
CA GLN A 147 -1.69 12.98 0.59
C GLN A 147 -1.41 14.10 1.61
N THR A 148 -0.34 13.99 2.41
CA THR A 148 0.02 15.01 3.39
C THR A 148 1.35 15.68 3.06
N ARG A 149 1.74 16.67 3.87
CA ARG A 149 3.02 17.39 3.75
C ARG A 149 4.06 16.94 4.79
N SER A 150 3.72 15.93 5.59
CA SER A 150 4.54 15.42 6.68
C SER A 150 5.78 14.69 6.14
N SER A 151 6.89 14.75 6.86
CA SER A 151 8.12 14.06 6.45
C SER A 151 8.95 13.53 7.62
N GLY A 152 9.78 12.53 7.36
CA GLY A 152 10.70 11.94 8.34
C GLY A 152 9.99 11.38 9.57
N LEU A 153 10.36 11.87 10.76
CA LEU A 153 9.79 11.40 12.03
C LEU A 153 8.36 11.89 12.26
N GLU A 154 8.01 13.06 11.74
CA GLU A 154 6.63 13.59 11.81
C GLU A 154 5.66 12.62 11.13
N LEU A 155 6.09 12.02 10.02
CA LEU A 155 5.28 11.04 9.29
C LEU A 155 4.99 9.78 10.13
N ILE A 156 5.94 9.33 10.95
CA ILE A 156 5.73 8.21 11.88
C ILE A 156 4.73 8.61 12.97
N SER A 157 4.86 9.83 13.51
CA SER A 157 3.92 10.37 14.51
C SER A 157 2.50 10.48 13.96
N ASP A 158 2.34 10.99 12.74
CA ASP A 158 1.04 11.11 12.08
C ASP A 158 0.42 9.75 11.79
N SER A 159 1.24 8.77 11.39
CA SER A 159 0.81 7.39 11.18
C SER A 159 0.29 6.77 12.48
N TYR A 160 0.99 6.99 13.60
CA TYR A 160 0.54 6.56 14.91
C TYR A 160 -0.80 7.20 15.30
N ASN A 161 -0.91 8.53 15.21
CA ASN A 161 -2.13 9.25 15.55
C ASN A 161 -3.33 8.77 14.70
N PHE A 162 -3.11 8.58 13.40
CA PHE A 162 -4.13 8.08 12.50
C PHE A 162 -4.61 6.67 12.90
N ILE A 163 -3.70 5.75 13.22
CA ILE A 163 -4.06 4.40 13.67
C ILE A 163 -4.81 4.47 14.99
N VAL A 164 -4.36 5.25 15.98
CA VAL A 164 -5.07 5.36 17.27
C VAL A 164 -6.51 5.83 17.09
N GLU A 165 -6.74 6.81 16.21
CA GLU A 165 -8.07 7.36 15.95
C GLU A 165 -8.97 6.44 15.09
N ASN A 166 -8.39 5.72 14.12
CA ASN A 166 -9.13 5.03 13.07
C ASN A 166 -8.72 3.56 12.86
N TRP A 167 -8.10 2.89 13.83
CA TRP A 167 -7.57 1.52 13.65
C TRP A 167 -8.61 0.56 13.08
N LEU A 168 -9.85 0.60 13.60
CA LEU A 168 -10.92 -0.28 13.14
C LEU A 168 -11.39 0.14 11.75
N GLU A 169 -11.61 1.44 11.52
CA GLU A 169 -12.06 1.95 10.23
C GLU A 169 -11.04 1.82 9.10
N TRP A 170 -9.76 1.70 9.45
CA TRP A 170 -8.67 1.53 8.51
C TRP A 170 -8.33 0.06 8.31
N LEU A 171 -8.01 -0.69 9.37
CA LEU A 171 -7.47 -2.04 9.25
C LEU A 171 -8.53 -3.05 8.80
N LEU A 172 -9.78 -2.93 9.26
CA LEU A 172 -10.84 -3.87 8.92
C LEU A 172 -11.15 -3.91 7.41
N PRO A 173 -11.45 -2.78 6.73
CA PRO A 173 -11.70 -2.82 5.29
C PRO A 173 -10.44 -3.20 4.50
N ASN A 174 -9.25 -2.79 4.93
CA ASN A 174 -8.00 -3.21 4.31
C ASN A 174 -7.82 -4.73 4.37
N PHE A 175 -8.09 -5.34 5.52
CA PHE A 175 -8.02 -6.78 5.70
C PHE A 175 -9.04 -7.51 4.83
N ILE A 176 -10.30 -7.06 4.81
CA ILE A 176 -11.37 -7.67 4.01
C ILE A 176 -11.06 -7.61 2.52
N ILE A 177 -10.60 -6.46 2.01
CA ILE A 177 -10.29 -6.32 0.58
C ILE A 177 -9.04 -7.12 0.20
N THR A 178 -8.04 -7.18 1.07
CA THR A 178 -6.86 -8.05 0.86
C THR A 178 -7.29 -9.52 0.75
N LEU A 179 -8.14 -9.98 1.67
CA LEU A 179 -8.66 -11.35 1.65
C LEU A 179 -9.49 -11.62 0.40
N ALA A 180 -10.38 -10.69 0.02
CA ALA A 180 -11.18 -10.80 -1.19
C ALA A 180 -10.31 -10.86 -2.45
N GLY A 181 -9.29 -10.00 -2.56
CA GLY A 181 -8.32 -10.02 -3.66
C GLY A 181 -7.57 -11.35 -3.74
N TYR A 182 -7.09 -11.86 -2.61
CA TYR A 182 -6.44 -13.17 -2.55
C TYR A 182 -7.37 -14.30 -3.00
N SER A 183 -8.62 -14.33 -2.51
CA SER A 183 -9.62 -15.32 -2.93
C SER A 183 -9.93 -15.24 -4.43
N ILE A 184 -10.03 -14.04 -5.00
CA ILE A 184 -10.23 -13.83 -6.45
C ILE A 184 -9.06 -14.43 -7.23
N LEU A 185 -7.81 -14.17 -6.81
CA LEU A 185 -6.62 -14.72 -7.47
C LEU A 185 -6.56 -16.24 -7.37
N GLN A 186 -6.98 -16.82 -6.24
CA GLN A 186 -7.06 -18.27 -6.11
C GLN A 186 -8.11 -18.89 -7.04
N ILE A 187 -9.30 -18.29 -7.12
CA ILE A 187 -10.34 -18.72 -8.06
C ILE A 187 -9.83 -18.62 -9.51
N LEU A 188 -9.18 -17.51 -9.86
CA LEU A 188 -8.59 -17.29 -11.19
C LEU A 188 -7.52 -18.35 -11.50
N SER A 189 -6.68 -18.70 -10.52
CA SER A 189 -5.69 -19.76 -10.64
C SER A 189 -6.35 -21.10 -10.95
N VAL A 190 -7.38 -21.49 -10.20
CA VAL A 190 -8.11 -22.74 -10.42
C VAL A 190 -8.71 -22.80 -11.82
N ILE A 191 -9.38 -21.73 -12.26
CA ILE A 191 -10.03 -21.67 -13.59
C ILE A 191 -9.00 -21.76 -14.73
N THR A 192 -7.77 -21.31 -14.50
CA THR A 192 -6.71 -21.24 -15.52
C THR A 192 -5.75 -22.44 -15.51
N THR A 193 -5.92 -23.40 -14.60
CA THR A 193 -5.02 -24.57 -14.43
C THR A 193 -4.86 -25.47 -15.67
N GLY A 194 -5.77 -25.41 -16.64
CA GLY A 194 -5.69 -26.18 -17.89
C GLY A 194 -5.12 -25.41 -19.10
N LEU A 195 -4.75 -24.14 -18.93
CA LEU A 195 -4.26 -23.30 -20.02
C LEU A 195 -2.75 -23.54 -20.25
N PRO A 196 -2.24 -23.25 -21.47
CA PRO A 196 -0.79 -23.22 -21.71
C PRO A 196 -0.10 -22.29 -20.71
N GLY A 197 1.07 -22.70 -20.18
CA GLY A 197 1.71 -22.02 -19.04
C GLY A 197 1.93 -20.52 -19.23
N LEU A 198 2.29 -20.06 -20.44
CA LEU A 198 2.43 -18.63 -20.73
C LEU A 198 1.10 -17.86 -20.60
N LEU A 199 0.01 -18.48 -21.05
CA LEU A 199 -1.32 -17.87 -21.03
C LEU A 199 -1.87 -17.86 -19.60
N GLN A 200 -1.66 -18.93 -18.83
CA GLN A 200 -1.96 -18.97 -17.39
C GLN A 200 -1.21 -17.87 -16.62
N LEU A 201 0.10 -17.75 -16.86
CA LEU A 201 0.93 -16.70 -16.23
C LEU A 201 0.42 -15.31 -16.59
N PHE A 202 0.09 -15.06 -17.85
CA PHE A 202 -0.44 -13.77 -18.30
C PHE A 202 -1.78 -13.42 -17.62
N VAL A 203 -2.71 -14.38 -17.53
CA VAL A 203 -4.01 -14.13 -16.89
C VAL A 203 -3.84 -13.84 -15.39
N LEU A 204 -3.01 -14.61 -14.70
CA LEU A 204 -2.71 -14.39 -13.28
C LEU A 204 -1.99 -13.05 -13.03
N ALA A 205 -1.04 -12.71 -13.89
CA ALA A 205 -0.32 -11.44 -13.88
C ALA A 205 -1.26 -10.23 -13.97
N VAL A 206 -2.15 -10.23 -14.96
CA VAL A 206 -3.13 -9.17 -15.16
C VAL A 206 -4.12 -9.11 -14.00
N GLY A 207 -4.61 -10.25 -13.53
CA GLY A 207 -5.49 -10.34 -12.37
C GLY A 207 -4.85 -9.74 -11.11
N MET A 208 -3.59 -10.08 -10.84
CA MET A 208 -2.83 -9.55 -9.71
C MET A 208 -2.63 -8.03 -9.82
N GLY A 209 -2.26 -7.53 -10.99
CA GLY A 209 -2.09 -6.10 -11.24
C GLY A 209 -3.38 -5.32 -11.00
N LEU A 210 -4.52 -5.83 -11.49
CA LEU A 210 -5.83 -5.22 -11.29
C LEU A 210 -6.22 -5.22 -9.81
N CYS A 211 -6.09 -6.34 -9.11
CA CYS A 211 -6.39 -6.45 -7.68
C CYS A 211 -5.54 -5.48 -6.84
N LEU A 212 -4.23 -5.42 -7.11
CA LEU A 212 -3.30 -4.55 -6.39
C LEU A 212 -3.60 -3.08 -6.64
N THR A 213 -3.83 -2.70 -7.90
CA THR A 213 -4.17 -1.32 -8.26
C THR A 213 -5.49 -0.89 -7.62
N TYR A 214 -6.50 -1.76 -7.67
CA TYR A 214 -7.78 -1.51 -7.02
C TYR A 214 -7.63 -1.30 -5.51
N PHE A 215 -6.88 -2.17 -4.84
CA PHE A 215 -6.60 -2.08 -3.41
C PHE A 215 -5.92 -0.76 -3.04
N MET A 216 -4.90 -0.34 -3.81
CA MET A 216 -4.16 0.89 -3.54
C MET A 216 -5.01 2.15 -3.79
N ILE A 217 -5.83 2.16 -4.85
CA ILE A 217 -6.77 3.27 -5.11
C ILE A 217 -7.81 3.35 -3.99
N PHE A 218 -8.36 2.20 -3.58
CA PHE A 218 -9.30 2.12 -2.47
C PHE A 218 -8.72 2.68 -1.18
N ARG A 219 -7.50 2.26 -0.84
CA ARG A 219 -6.77 2.80 0.30
C ARG A 219 -6.62 4.31 0.24
N GLY A 220 -6.27 4.84 -0.94
CA GLY A 220 -6.14 6.27 -1.13
C GLY A 220 -7.43 7.03 -0.86
N PHE A 221 -8.56 6.59 -1.42
CA PHE A 221 -9.85 7.24 -1.17
C PHE A 221 -10.34 7.04 0.26
N LEU A 222 -10.12 5.86 0.85
CA LEU A 222 -10.50 5.60 2.24
C LEU A 222 -9.70 6.50 3.19
N PHE A 223 -8.40 6.63 2.97
CA PHE A 223 -7.53 7.48 3.76
C PHE A 223 -7.98 8.94 3.67
N ALA A 224 -8.26 9.44 2.47
CA ALA A 224 -8.73 10.82 2.25
C ALA A 224 -10.03 11.15 3.01
N GLU A 225 -10.94 10.18 3.19
CA GLU A 225 -12.19 10.37 3.92
C GLU A 225 -12.00 10.25 5.46
N LEU A 226 -11.03 9.45 5.91
CA LEU A 226 -10.76 9.23 7.34
C LEU A 226 -9.82 10.27 7.94
N TYR A 227 -8.81 10.71 7.18
CA TYR A 227 -7.79 11.63 7.66
C TYR A 227 -8.40 13.00 8.01
N GLY A 228 -8.14 13.47 9.23
CA GLY A 228 -8.68 14.73 9.73
C GLY A 228 -10.19 14.73 10.03
N THR A 229 -10.86 13.56 10.00
CA THR A 229 -12.28 13.46 10.36
C THR A 229 -12.49 12.59 11.60
N THR A 230 -13.43 13.00 12.45
CA THR A 230 -13.86 12.22 13.61
C THR A 230 -15.11 11.39 13.28
N ARG A 231 -15.36 10.33 14.05
CA ARG A 231 -16.61 9.54 13.95
C ARG A 231 -17.86 10.42 14.02
N ARG A 232 -17.84 11.45 14.87
CA ARG A 232 -18.95 12.41 15.04
C ARG A 232 -19.14 13.29 13.79
N SER A 233 -18.06 13.82 13.22
CA SER A 233 -18.16 14.63 12.00
C SER A 233 -18.67 13.81 10.81
N ARG A 234 -18.27 12.53 10.69
CA ARG A 234 -18.77 11.63 9.65
C ARG A 234 -20.27 11.36 9.79
N ALA A 235 -20.75 11.09 11.01
CA ALA A 235 -22.17 10.91 11.27
C ALA A 235 -23.00 12.17 10.96
N TYR A 236 -22.46 13.37 11.21
CA TYR A 236 -23.11 14.61 10.85
C TYR A 236 -23.20 14.81 9.32
N ARG A 237 -22.10 14.57 8.59
CA ARG A 237 -22.09 14.64 7.11
C ARG A 237 -23.09 13.67 6.48
N TYR A 238 -23.18 12.45 7.01
CA TYR A 238 -24.14 11.46 6.54
C TYR A 238 -25.59 11.93 6.74
N LYS A 239 -25.90 12.55 7.89
CA LYS A 239 -27.24 13.10 8.15
C LYS A 239 -27.59 14.27 7.24
N ALA A 240 -26.63 15.13 6.89
CA ALA A 240 -26.86 16.27 6.01
C ALA A 240 -27.15 15.89 4.55
N GLN A 241 -26.81 14.66 4.14
CA GLN A 241 -27.09 14.14 2.79
C GLN A 241 -28.41 13.36 2.70
N LYS A 242 -29.09 13.15 3.83
CA LYS A 242 -30.38 12.46 3.93
C LYS A 242 -31.51 13.48 4.02
#